data_AF-A0AB39N167-F1
#
_entry.id   AF-A0AB39N167-F1
#
_cell.length_a   1.000
_cell.length_b   1.000
_cell.length_c   1.000
_cell.angle_alpha   90.00
_cell.angle_beta   90.00
_cell.angle_gamma   90.00
#
_symmetry.space_group_name_H-M   'P 1'
#
loop_
_entity.id
_entity.type
_entity.pdbx_description
1 polymer ?
#
loop_
_entity_poly.entity_id
_entity_poly.type
_entity_poly.pdbx_seq_one_letter_code
_entity_poly.pdbx_strand_id
1 'polypeptide(L)'
;MVHLERRPAAVEIHHPVPTTVHRPAAPLMPVQPDPASAVQSIVLPNGQVVTGYPLTPAPAPVPAARPAVSRTAVNIALGGIGFGAVCGGLVLLTSFIAALTAFITQLITLAAVIFGGWIAVQIFGATGRHSGGTTVNIRKAVIKRSHFHG
;
A
#
# COMPACT_ATOMS: atom_id res chain seq x y z
N MET A 1 -77.39 -41.29 -78.51
CA MET A 1 -76.98 -39.98 -79.06
C MET A 1 -75.96 -39.36 -78.11
N VAL A 2 -74.73 -39.22 -78.62
CA VAL A 2 -73.62 -38.32 -78.26
C VAL A 2 -73.14 -38.25 -76.80
N HIS A 3 -72.05 -38.97 -76.56
CA HIS A 3 -71.10 -38.81 -75.46
C HIS A 3 -70.29 -37.53 -75.70
N LEU A 4 -70.47 -36.49 -74.88
CA LEU A 4 -69.73 -35.23 -74.99
C LEU A 4 -68.51 -35.32 -74.06
N GLU A 5 -67.36 -35.72 -74.63
CA GLU A 5 -66.06 -35.67 -73.98
C GLU A 5 -65.79 -34.26 -73.46
N ARG A 6 -65.80 -34.12 -72.13
CA ARG A 6 -65.39 -32.89 -71.46
C ARG A 6 -63.86 -32.80 -71.56
N ARG A 7 -63.37 -32.18 -72.64
CA ARG A 7 -61.95 -31.84 -72.80
C ARG A 7 -61.46 -31.13 -71.52
N PRO A 8 -60.30 -31.48 -70.97
CA PRO A 8 -59.76 -30.76 -69.82
C PRO A 8 -59.46 -29.32 -70.25
N ALA A 9 -59.98 -28.35 -69.50
CA ALA A 9 -59.66 -26.95 -69.70
C ALA A 9 -58.14 -26.77 -69.54
N ALA A 10 -57.51 -26.06 -70.48
CA ALA A 10 -56.10 -25.76 -70.42
C ALA A 10 -55.79 -25.05 -69.09
N VAL A 11 -54.96 -25.66 -68.25
CA VAL A 11 -54.46 -25.04 -67.03
C VAL A 11 -53.51 -23.92 -67.46
N GLU A 12 -53.86 -22.69 -67.15
CA GLU A 12 -53.00 -21.53 -67.39
C GLU A 12 -51.83 -21.59 -66.40
N ILE A 13 -50.69 -22.09 -66.89
CA ILE A 13 -49.45 -22.15 -66.12
C ILE A 13 -48.88 -20.72 -66.08
N HIS A 14 -48.92 -20.11 -64.89
CA HIS A 14 -48.32 -18.80 -64.69
C HIS A 14 -46.81 -18.90 -64.78
N HIS A 15 -46.24 -18.45 -65.90
CA HIS A 15 -44.80 -18.33 -66.07
C HIS A 15 -44.33 -17.02 -65.41
N PRO A 16 -43.45 -17.07 -64.39
CA PRO A 16 -42.89 -15.85 -63.83
C PRO A 16 -42.07 -15.12 -64.91
N VAL A 17 -42.45 -13.87 -65.17
CA VAL A 17 -41.68 -12.98 -66.04
C VAL A 17 -40.27 -12.81 -65.46
N PRO A 18 -39.20 -13.02 -66.25
CA PRO A 18 -37.85 -12.79 -65.77
C PRO A 18 -37.70 -11.31 -65.37
N THR A 19 -37.51 -11.06 -64.07
CA THR A 19 -37.18 -9.72 -63.58
C THR A 19 -35.78 -9.40 -64.09
N THR A 20 -35.69 -8.47 -65.04
CA THR A 20 -34.42 -7.92 -65.51
C THR A 20 -33.64 -7.44 -64.29
N VAL A 21 -32.48 -8.05 -64.04
CA VAL A 21 -31.62 -7.71 -62.91
C VAL A 21 -31.21 -6.24 -63.05
N HIS A 22 -31.81 -5.37 -62.25
CA HIS A 22 -31.42 -3.97 -62.18
C HIS A 22 -30.06 -3.90 -61.49
N ARG A 23 -29.05 -3.39 -62.20
CA ARG A 23 -27.71 -3.15 -61.65
C ARG A 23 -27.82 -2.10 -60.54
N PRO A 24 -27.45 -2.39 -59.28
CA PRO A 24 -27.49 -1.38 -58.22
C PRO A 24 -26.45 -0.30 -58.52
N ALA A 25 -26.91 0.92 -58.80
CA ALA A 25 -26.07 2.09 -59.05
C ALA A 25 -25.77 2.90 -57.77
N ALA A 26 -25.91 2.31 -56.57
CA ALA A 26 -25.66 2.99 -55.30
C ALA A 26 -24.97 2.06 -54.29
N PRO A 27 -24.03 2.58 -53.46
CA PRO A 27 -23.43 1.84 -52.36
C PRO A 27 -24.50 1.29 -51.41
N LEU A 28 -24.39 0.01 -51.05
CA LEU A 28 -25.25 -0.60 -50.03
C LEU A 28 -24.95 0.05 -48.68
N MET A 29 -25.75 1.04 -48.30
CA MET A 29 -25.77 1.52 -46.92
C MET A 29 -26.37 0.40 -46.04
N PRO A 30 -25.82 0.16 -44.83
CA PRO A 30 -26.46 -0.71 -43.87
C PRO A 30 -27.88 -0.19 -43.59
N VAL A 31 -28.90 -0.95 -43.97
CA VAL A 31 -30.26 -0.73 -43.49
C VAL A 31 -30.22 -0.94 -41.99
N GLN A 32 -30.37 0.14 -41.22
CA GLN A 32 -30.60 0.03 -39.79
C GLN A 32 -31.86 -0.83 -39.60
N PRO A 33 -31.79 -1.90 -38.81
CA PRO A 33 -32.99 -2.65 -38.44
C PRO A 33 -33.93 -1.68 -37.72
N ASP A 34 -35.08 -1.41 -38.34
CA ASP A 34 -36.18 -0.74 -37.67
C ASP A 34 -36.48 -1.51 -36.36
N PRO A 35 -36.41 -0.88 -35.18
CA PRO A 35 -36.59 -1.56 -33.90
C PRO A 35 -38.00 -2.14 -33.67
N ALA A 36 -38.91 -2.03 -34.65
CA ALA A 36 -40.32 -2.35 -34.50
C ALA A 36 -40.80 -3.60 -35.26
N SER A 37 -39.94 -4.44 -35.84
CA SER A 37 -40.37 -5.76 -36.32
C SER A 37 -40.28 -6.80 -35.20
N ALA A 38 -41.17 -6.67 -34.20
CA ALA A 38 -41.17 -7.51 -33.00
C ALA A 38 -41.74 -8.92 -33.22
N VAL A 39 -42.15 -9.29 -34.43
CA VAL A 39 -42.62 -10.64 -34.74
C VAL A 39 -42.20 -10.98 -36.16
N GLN A 40 -41.34 -11.97 -36.32
CA GLN A 40 -40.95 -12.48 -37.64
C GLN A 40 -41.62 -13.84 -37.86
N SER A 41 -42.34 -13.99 -38.96
CA SER A 41 -42.90 -15.27 -39.39
C SER A 41 -42.30 -15.69 -40.73
N ILE A 42 -41.89 -16.95 -40.84
CA ILE A 42 -41.30 -17.53 -42.04
C ILE A 42 -42.07 -18.80 -42.39
N VAL A 43 -42.44 -18.95 -43.67
CA VAL A 43 -43.07 -20.16 -44.20
C VAL A 43 -41.97 -21.08 -44.73
N LEU A 44 -41.85 -22.27 -44.15
CA LEU A 44 -40.91 -23.29 -44.58
C LEU A 44 -41.40 -23.97 -45.88
N PRO A 45 -40.51 -24.59 -46.67
CA PRO A 45 -40.87 -25.29 -47.92
C PRO A 45 -41.88 -26.43 -47.75
N ASN A 46 -42.08 -26.90 -46.53
CA ASN A 46 -43.06 -27.91 -46.14
C ASN A 46 -44.43 -27.31 -45.77
N GLY A 47 -44.63 -26.01 -45.97
CA GLY A 47 -45.87 -25.28 -45.68
C GLY A 47 -46.04 -24.87 -44.21
N GLN A 48 -45.08 -25.16 -43.33
CA GLN A 48 -45.18 -24.80 -41.91
C GLN A 48 -44.79 -23.34 -41.68
N VAL A 49 -45.58 -22.63 -40.86
CA VAL A 49 -45.28 -21.24 -40.46
C VAL A 49 -44.59 -21.25 -39.11
N VAL A 50 -43.36 -20.75 -39.06
CA VAL A 50 -42.59 -20.57 -37.82
C VAL A 50 -42.59 -19.10 -37.47
N THR A 51 -43.10 -18.77 -36.28
CA THR A 51 -43.14 -17.42 -35.74
C THR A 51 -42.13 -17.26 -34.61
N GLY A 52 -41.19 -16.34 -34.77
CA GLY A 52 -40.23 -15.94 -33.74
C GLY A 52 -40.69 -14.68 -33.01
N TYR A 53 -40.58 -14.71 -31.68
CA TYR A 53 -40.76 -13.55 -30.80
C TYR A 53 -39.41 -13.16 -30.19
N PRO A 54 -39.08 -11.86 -30.10
CA PRO A 54 -37.88 -11.40 -29.43
C PRO A 54 -38.05 -11.57 -27.92
N LEU A 55 -37.13 -12.30 -27.30
CA LEU A 55 -36.94 -12.24 -25.87
C LEU A 55 -36.15 -10.97 -25.58
N THR A 56 -36.81 -9.94 -25.03
CA THR A 56 -36.12 -8.75 -24.51
C THR A 56 -35.13 -9.20 -23.43
N PRO A 57 -33.82 -8.94 -23.59
CA PRO A 57 -32.85 -9.21 -22.53
C PRO A 57 -33.14 -8.34 -21.31
N ALA A 58 -33.11 -8.93 -20.11
CA ALA A 58 -33.26 -8.16 -18.88
C ALA A 58 -32.16 -7.08 -18.79
N PRO A 59 -32.47 -5.85 -18.33
CA PRO A 59 -31.46 -4.81 -18.14
C PRO A 59 -30.32 -5.31 -17.26
N ALA A 60 -29.07 -5.12 -17.70
CA ALA A 60 -27.90 -5.46 -16.92
C ALA A 60 -27.91 -4.68 -15.58
N PRO A 61 -27.53 -5.31 -14.45
CA PRO A 61 -27.46 -4.63 -13.17
C PRO A 61 -26.55 -3.40 -13.26
N VAL A 62 -27.05 -2.25 -12.78
CA VAL A 62 -26.26 -1.02 -12.69
C VAL A 62 -25.02 -1.30 -11.83
N PRO A 63 -23.79 -1.05 -12.31
CA PRO A 63 -22.60 -1.27 -11.51
C PRO A 63 -22.68 -0.42 -10.25
N ALA A 64 -22.72 -1.08 -9.08
CA ALA A 64 -22.61 -0.38 -7.81
C ALA A 64 -21.34 0.48 -7.84
N ALA A 65 -21.48 1.77 -7.50
CA ALA A 65 -20.39 2.73 -7.50
C ALA A 65 -19.21 2.18 -6.68
N ARG A 66 -18.13 1.77 -7.36
CA ARG A 66 -16.93 1.30 -6.70
C ARG A 66 -16.38 2.46 -5.85
N PRO A 67 -16.01 2.23 -4.57
CA PRO A 67 -15.31 3.23 -3.79
C PRO A 67 -14.07 3.69 -4.56
N ALA A 68 -13.92 4.99 -4.75
CA ALA A 68 -12.80 5.60 -5.48
C ALA A 68 -11.47 5.53 -4.69
N VAL A 69 -11.29 4.52 -3.85
CA VAL A 69 -10.06 4.28 -3.09
C VAL A 69 -9.26 3.21 -3.79
N SER A 70 -8.21 3.64 -4.49
CA SER A 70 -7.27 2.73 -5.11
C SER A 70 -6.55 1.90 -4.04
N ARG A 71 -6.54 0.57 -4.21
CA ARG A 71 -5.82 -0.34 -3.30
C ARG A 71 -4.32 -0.01 -3.24
N THR A 72 -3.74 0.51 -4.32
CA THR A 72 -2.37 1.02 -4.33
C THR A 72 -2.20 2.22 -3.40
N ALA A 73 -3.15 3.15 -3.36
CA ALA A 73 -3.07 4.30 -2.45
C ALA A 73 -3.13 3.85 -0.98
N VAL A 74 -3.99 2.87 -0.67
CA VAL A 74 -4.07 2.28 0.68
C VAL A 74 -2.77 1.57 1.04
N ASN A 75 -2.19 0.77 0.14
CA ASN A 75 -0.93 0.07 0.39
C ASN A 75 0.25 1.02 0.55
N ILE A 76 0.27 2.14 -0.18
CA ILE A 76 1.32 3.18 -0.04
C ILE A 76 1.16 3.93 1.28
N ALA A 77 -0.07 4.26 1.69
CA ALA A 77 -0.32 4.91 2.97
C ALA A 77 0.06 4.01 4.16
N LEU A 78 -0.38 2.74 4.14
CA LEU A 78 -0.10 1.77 5.21
C LEU A 78 1.37 1.32 5.19
N GLY A 79 1.91 0.97 4.02
CA GLY A 79 3.23 0.38 3.87
C GLY A 79 4.37 1.39 3.80
N GLY A 80 4.12 2.61 3.30
CA GLY A 80 5.13 3.67 3.21
C GLY A 80 5.13 4.54 4.46
N ILE A 81 4.10 5.38 4.62
CA ILE A 81 4.02 6.35 5.72
C ILE A 81 3.90 5.64 7.07
N GLY A 82 3.08 4.60 7.16
CA GLY A 82 2.95 3.80 8.38
C GLY A 82 4.28 3.17 8.81
N PHE A 83 5.01 2.55 7.88
CA PHE A 83 6.31 1.94 8.18
C PHE A 83 7.38 2.98 8.52
N GLY A 84 7.43 4.11 7.81
CA GLY A 84 8.34 5.21 8.11
C GLY A 84 8.11 5.83 9.49
N ALA A 85 6.84 6.00 9.89
CA ALA A 85 6.48 6.48 11.21
C ALA A 85 6.88 5.51 12.32
N VAL A 86 6.64 4.20 12.13
CA VAL A 86 7.04 3.17 13.12
C VAL A 86 8.55 3.06 13.22
N CYS A 87 9.27 3.01 12.09
CA CYS A 87 10.72 2.91 12.06
C CYS A 87 11.38 4.16 12.66
N GLY A 88 10.94 5.36 12.26
CA GLY A 88 11.41 6.62 12.84
C GLY A 88 11.09 6.72 14.34
N GLY A 89 9.89 6.29 14.75
CA GLY A 89 9.48 6.22 16.15
C GLY A 89 10.35 5.27 16.98
N LEU A 90 10.70 4.10 16.44
CA LEU A 90 11.62 3.16 17.09
C LEU A 90 13.01 3.75 17.25
N VAL A 91 13.55 4.40 16.21
CA VAL A 91 14.87 5.05 16.27
C VAL A 91 14.87 6.16 17.33
N LEU A 92 13.84 7.01 17.35
CA LEU A 92 13.71 8.07 18.35
C LEU A 92 13.60 7.48 19.76
N LEU A 93 12.77 6.45 19.97
CA LEU A 93 12.62 5.78 21.25
C LEU A 93 13.94 5.17 21.74
N THR A 94 14.64 4.42 20.88
CA THR A 94 15.95 3.84 21.22
C THR A 94 16.96 4.93 21.55
N SER A 95 17.03 6.00 20.76
CA SER A 95 17.96 7.11 21.00
C SER A 95 17.67 7.83 22.32
N PHE A 96 16.39 8.02 22.66
CA PHE A 96 15.96 8.65 23.90
C PHE A 96 16.34 7.82 25.12
N ILE A 97 16.05 6.51 25.09
CA ILE A 97 16.42 5.59 26.17
C ILE A 97 17.94 5.55 26.32
N ALA A 98 18.68 5.44 25.22
CA ALA A 98 20.14 5.45 25.26
C ALA A 98 20.70 6.75 25.87
N ALA A 99 20.16 7.90 25.49
CA ALA A 99 20.55 9.19 26.06
C ALA A 99 20.23 9.28 27.55
N LEU A 100 19.07 8.79 27.98
CA LEU A 100 18.67 8.76 29.39
C LEU A 100 19.59 7.85 30.22
N THR A 101 19.90 6.66 29.71
CA THR A 101 20.87 5.76 30.34
C THR A 101 22.24 6.42 30.43
N ALA A 102 22.73 7.02 29.34
CA ALA A 102 24.03 7.70 29.33
C ALA A 102 24.08 8.85 30.33
N PHE A 103 23.03 9.66 30.43
CA PHE A 103 22.92 10.74 31.40
C PHE A 103 22.96 10.21 32.84
N ILE A 104 22.20 9.16 33.15
CA ILE A 104 22.21 8.52 34.48
C ILE A 104 23.59 7.95 34.79
N THR A 105 24.21 7.24 33.85
CA THR A 105 25.57 6.70 34.02
C THR A 105 26.57 7.82 34.27
N GLN A 106 26.52 8.93 33.52
CA GLN A 106 27.38 10.09 33.75
C GLN A 106 27.19 10.69 35.15
N LEU A 107 25.95 10.81 35.64
CA LEU A 107 25.69 11.28 37.01
C LEU A 107 26.28 10.33 38.06
N ILE A 108 26.13 9.01 37.87
CA ILE A 108 26.71 8.01 38.76
C ILE A 108 28.24 8.09 38.74
N THR A 109 28.85 8.17 37.55
CA THR A 109 30.31 8.31 37.40
C THR A 109 30.80 9.60 38.06
N LEU A 110 30.11 10.72 37.87
CA LEU A 110 30.44 11.98 38.51
C LEU A 110 30.41 11.85 40.04
N ALA A 111 29.33 11.29 40.59
CA ALA A 111 29.21 11.05 42.02
C ALA A 111 30.32 10.14 42.54
N ALA A 112 30.61 9.05 41.83
CA ALA A 112 31.67 8.11 42.19
C ALA A 112 33.05 8.77 42.20
N VAL A 113 33.35 9.65 41.24
CA VAL A 113 34.63 10.38 41.19
C VAL A 113 34.73 11.39 42.33
N ILE A 114 33.65 12.13 42.63
CA ILE A 114 33.65 13.09 43.75
C ILE A 114 33.85 12.37 45.08
N PHE A 115 33.08 11.31 45.34
CA PHE A 115 33.20 10.53 46.56
C PHE A 115 34.54 9.79 46.65
N GLY A 116 34.94 9.10 45.58
CA GLY A 116 36.20 8.37 45.51
C GLY A 116 37.41 9.29 45.66
N GLY A 117 37.37 10.46 45.03
CA GLY A 117 38.39 11.50 45.17
C GLY A 117 38.48 12.05 46.59
N TRP A 118 37.34 12.31 47.25
CA TRP A 118 37.33 12.76 48.65
C TRP A 118 37.90 11.71 49.61
N ILE A 119 37.52 10.44 49.45
CA ILE A 119 38.08 9.32 50.22
C ILE A 119 39.58 9.15 49.92
N ALA A 120 40.01 9.28 48.66
CA ALA A 120 41.42 9.20 48.30
C ALA A 120 42.22 10.31 48.99
N VAL A 121 41.71 11.55 49.00
CA VAL A 121 42.36 12.67 49.72
C VAL A 121 42.43 12.39 51.21
N GLN A 122 41.40 11.78 51.81
CA GLN A 122 41.44 11.39 53.22
C GLN A 122 42.54 10.36 53.49
N ILE A 123 42.59 9.28 52.71
CA ILE A 123 43.54 8.17 52.93
C ILE A 123 44.98 8.62 52.63
N PHE A 124 45.22 9.23 51.47
CA PHE A 124 46.56 9.68 51.06
C PHE A 124 47.01 10.95 51.81
N GLY A 125 46.08 11.84 52.16
CA GLY A 125 46.37 13.06 52.93
C GLY A 125 46.63 12.79 54.41
N ALA A 126 45.93 11.84 55.03
CA ALA A 126 46.17 11.45 56.42
C ALA A 126 47.53 10.76 56.60
N THR A 127 47.96 9.93 55.64
CA THR A 127 49.29 9.29 55.68
C THR A 127 50.45 10.27 55.41
N GLY A 128 50.21 11.37 54.69
CA GLY A 128 51.20 12.44 54.48
C GLY A 128 51.42 13.36 55.69
N ARG A 129 50.49 13.39 56.66
CA ARG A 129 50.58 14.26 57.85
C ARG A 129 51.38 13.65 59.01
N HIS A 130 51.86 12.42 58.87
CA HIS A 130 52.78 11.79 59.83
C HIS A 130 54.27 12.01 59.53
N SER A 131 54.61 12.78 58.49
CA SER A 131 56.00 13.22 58.29
C SER A 131 56.26 14.53 59.03
N GLY A 132 56.67 14.38 60.30
CA GLY A 132 57.77 15.15 60.87
C GLY A 132 57.80 16.64 60.54
N GLY A 133 56.86 17.41 61.12
CA GLY A 133 57.28 18.70 61.66
C GLY A 133 58.47 18.41 62.55
N THR A 134 59.67 18.68 62.06
CA THR A 134 60.89 18.55 62.85
C THR A 134 60.78 19.65 63.88
N THR A 135 60.08 19.37 64.99
CA THR A 135 60.18 20.13 66.22
C THR A 135 61.55 19.82 66.78
N VAL A 136 62.61 20.23 66.06
CA VAL A 136 63.93 20.36 66.63
C VAL A 136 63.73 21.36 67.73
N ASN A 137 63.88 20.91 68.97
CA ASN A 137 64.04 21.81 70.10
C ASN A 137 65.30 22.61 69.82
N ILE A 138 65.19 23.73 69.08
CA ILE A 138 66.32 24.55 68.64
C ILE A 138 67.17 24.93 69.85
N ARG A 139 66.53 25.17 71.00
CA ARG A 139 67.18 25.41 72.29
C ARG A 139 68.08 24.23 72.73
N LYS A 140 67.65 22.97 72.56
CA LYS A 140 68.49 21.79 72.85
C LYS A 140 69.55 21.54 71.78
N ALA A 141 69.23 21.79 70.51
CA ALA A 141 70.16 21.59 69.40
C ALA A 141 71.35 22.56 69.48
N VAL A 142 71.12 23.81 69.89
CA VAL A 142 72.17 24.82 70.09
C VAL A 142 73.06 24.45 71.28
N ILE A 143 72.50 24.07 72.43
CA ILE A 143 73.28 23.66 73.60
C ILE A 143 74.15 22.42 73.30
N LYS A 144 73.61 21.46 72.53
CA LYS A 144 74.36 20.26 72.12
C LYS A 144 75.53 20.59 71.19
N ARG A 145 75.43 21.64 70.37
CA ARG A 145 76.49 22.07 69.43
C ARG A 145 77.50 23.05 70.05
N SER A 146 77.12 23.74 71.13
CA SER A 146 77.98 24.70 71.84
C SER A 146 78.79 24.10 72.99
N HIS A 147 78.79 22.77 73.18
CA HIS A 147 79.71 22.11 74.11
C HIS A 147 81.13 22.07 73.50
N PHE A 148 81.74 23.25 73.34
CA PHE A 148 83.17 23.38 73.17
C PHE A 148 83.80 23.01 74.51
N HIS A 149 84.58 21.92 74.51
CA HIS A 149 85.44 21.57 75.62
C HIS A 149 86.50 22.66 75.71
N GLY A 150 86.31 23.60 76.64
CA GLY A 150 87.36 24.47 77.14
C GLY A 150 88.19 23.73 78.17
#